data_AF-A0A7W0VYR6-F1
#
_entry.id   AF-A0A7W0VYR6-F1
#
_cell.length_a   1.000
_cell.length_b   1.000
_cell.length_c   1.000
_cell.angle_alpha   90.00
_cell.angle_beta   90.00
_cell.angle_gamma   90.00
#
_symmetry.space_group_name_H-M   'P 1'
#
loop_
_entity.id
_entity.type
_entity.pdbx_description
1 polymer ?
#
loop_
_entity_poly.entity_id
_entity_poly.type
_entity_poly.pdbx_seq_one_letter_code
_entity_poly.pdbx_strand_id
1 'polypeptide(L)'
;MSRYTYQHLLQLLEGDNELIIRLVDEGLVERHEDVVTLDVDRILMVRTLWRDLEVEWPGIEIILRLATDLDAARRRIAELEAALDEKH
;
A
#
# COMPACT_ATOMS: atom_id res chain seq x y z
N MET A 1 -3.72 0.98 -7.55
CA MET A 1 -3.80 2.42 -7.25
C MET A 1 -5.14 2.97 -7.67
N SER A 2 -5.84 3.64 -6.75
CA SER A 2 -7.16 4.20 -6.94
C SER A 2 -7.17 5.68 -6.57
N ARG A 3 -8.02 6.47 -7.23
CA ARG A 3 -8.17 7.91 -6.98
C ARG A 3 -9.25 8.16 -5.95
N TYR A 4 -8.95 8.99 -4.96
CA TYR A 4 -9.85 9.41 -3.90
C TYR A 4 -9.78 10.91 -3.68
N THR A 5 -10.72 11.44 -2.92
CA THR A 5 -10.63 12.81 -2.37
C THR A 5 -9.82 12.79 -1.08
N TYR A 6 -9.20 13.92 -0.72
CA TYR A 6 -8.51 14.04 0.56
C TYR A 6 -9.44 13.78 1.77
N GLN A 7 -10.73 14.16 1.66
CA GLN A 7 -11.73 13.86 2.68
C GLN A 7 -11.93 12.35 2.88
N HIS A 8 -11.90 11.57 1.80
CA HIS A 8 -12.01 10.12 1.90
C HIS A 8 -10.80 9.49 2.59
N LEU A 9 -9.60 10.02 2.34
CA LEU A 9 -8.38 9.61 3.05
C LEU A 9 -8.47 9.88 4.56
N LEU A 10 -8.96 11.07 4.94
CA LEU A 10 -9.19 11.41 6.34
C LEU A 10 -10.16 10.44 7.02
N GLN A 11 -11.24 10.06 6.34
CA GLN A 11 -12.20 9.06 6.86
C GLN A 11 -11.57 7.67 6.98
N LEU A 12 -10.82 7.24 5.97
CA LEU A 12 -10.14 5.94 5.94
C LEU A 12 -9.14 5.77 7.09
N LEU A 13 -8.46 6.87 7.43
CA LEU A 13 -7.45 6.91 8.49
C LEU A 13 -7.99 7.48 9.79
N GLU A 14 -9.31 7.61 9.93
CA GLU A 14 -9.97 8.09 11.16
C GLU A 14 -9.39 9.42 11.70
N GLY A 15 -8.92 10.28 10.80
CA GLY A 15 -8.33 11.57 11.13
C GLY A 15 -6.89 11.52 11.65
N ASP A 16 -6.19 10.39 11.48
CA ASP A 16 -4.78 10.24 11.88
C ASP A 16 -3.84 11.08 10.99
N ASN A 17 -3.71 12.36 11.35
CA ASN A 17 -2.91 13.32 10.60
C ASN A 17 -1.41 13.00 10.61
N GLU A 18 -0.92 12.39 11.69
CA GLU A 18 0.48 11.97 11.79
C GLU A 18 0.79 10.88 10.75
N LEU A 19 -0.10 9.88 10.66
CA LEU A 19 -0.02 8.86 9.63
C LEU A 19 -0.13 9.44 8.23
N ILE A 20 -1.06 10.37 7.99
CA ILE A 20 -1.22 11.02 6.68
C ILE A 20 0.05 11.74 6.25
N ILE A 21 0.65 12.55 7.14
CA ILE A 21 1.90 13.26 6.83
C ILE A 21 2.99 12.26 6.44
N ARG A 22 3.14 11.20 7.24
CA ARG A 22 4.14 10.17 6.98
C ARG A 22 3.92 9.46 5.64
N LEU A 23 2.68 9.09 5.32
CA LEU A 23 2.34 8.44 4.05
C LEU A 23 2.62 9.33 2.83
N VAL A 24 2.45 10.65 2.97
CA VAL A 24 2.79 11.62 1.92
C VAL A 24 4.30 11.77 1.78
N ASP A 25 5.02 11.91 2.89
CA ASP A 25 6.49 12.03 2.90
C ASP A 25 7.17 10.82 2.24
N GLU A 26 6.58 9.65 2.42
CA GLU A 26 7.09 8.36 1.94
C GLU A 26 6.57 8.02 0.53
N GLY A 27 5.81 8.93 -0.09
CA GLY A 27 5.28 8.79 -1.44
C GLY A 27 4.23 7.68 -1.60
N LEU A 28 3.68 7.15 -0.50
CA LEU A 28 2.60 6.15 -0.51
C LEU A 28 1.24 6.77 -0.85
N VAL A 29 1.12 8.08 -0.63
CA VAL A 29 -0.01 8.89 -1.07
C VAL A 29 0.51 10.01 -1.97
N GLU A 30 0.10 10.00 -3.23
CA GLU A 30 0.37 11.09 -4.17
C GLU A 30 -0.76 12.10 -4.09
N ARG A 31 -0.46 13.36 -3.76
CA ARG A 31 -1.45 14.44 -3.70
C ARG A 31 -1.36 15.32 -4.95
N HIS A 32 -2.50 15.50 -5.61
CA HIS A 32 -2.69 16.42 -6.72
C HIS A 32 -3.90 17.31 -6.44
N GLU A 33 -3.65 18.55 -6.01
CA GLU A 33 -4.69 19.50 -5.59
C GLU A 33 -5.61 18.88 -4.52
N ASP A 34 -6.85 18.57 -4.88
CA ASP A 34 -7.89 17.96 -4.02
C ASP A 34 -8.03 16.44 -4.18
N VAL A 35 -7.29 15.86 -5.12
CA VAL A 35 -7.30 14.42 -5.41
C VAL A 35 -6.05 13.76 -4.81
N VAL A 36 -6.24 12.60 -4.22
CA VAL A 36 -5.15 11.73 -3.77
C VAL A 36 -5.19 10.42 -4.53
N THR A 37 -4.02 9.93 -4.94
CA THR A 37 -3.85 8.60 -5.53
C THR A 37 -3.13 7.73 -4.52
N LEU A 38 -3.69 6.57 -4.21
CA LEU A 38 -3.12 5.63 -3.24
C LEU A 38 -3.57 4.19 -3.49
N ASP A 39 -2.91 3.27 -2.80
CA ASP A 39 -3.31 1.87 -2.69
C ASP A 39 -3.95 1.63 -1.33
N VAL A 40 -5.28 1.42 -1.29
CA VAL A 40 -6.04 1.35 -0.03
C VAL A 40 -5.56 0.21 0.86
N ASP A 41 -5.35 -0.97 0.27
CA ASP A 41 -4.93 -2.15 1.03
C ASP A 41 -3.56 -1.91 1.64
N ARG A 42 -2.66 -1.28 0.88
CA ARG A 42 -1.34 -0.88 1.38
C ARG A 42 -1.43 0.15 2.51
N ILE A 43 -2.30 1.15 2.40
CA ILE A 43 -2.49 2.17 3.44
C ILE A 43 -3.05 1.56 4.72
N LEU A 44 -4.05 0.68 4.62
CA LEU A 44 -4.62 0.00 5.78
C LEU A 44 -3.60 -0.93 6.46
N MET A 45 -2.78 -1.63 5.67
CA MET A 45 -1.67 -2.42 6.21
C MET A 45 -0.68 -1.55 6.99
N VAL A 46 -0.28 -0.39 6.47
CA VAL A 46 0.61 0.54 7.20
C VAL A 46 -0.04 1.00 8.50
N ARG A 47 -1.32 1.38 8.46
CA ARG A 47 -2.07 1.78 9.65
C ARG A 47 -2.04 0.68 10.72
N THR A 48 -2.36 -0.56 10.35
CA THR A 48 -2.35 -1.68 11.28
C THR A 48 -0.96 -1.97 11.84
N LEU A 49 0.07 -1.97 10.98
CA LEU A 49 1.44 -2.19 11.43
C LEU A 49 1.88 -1.14 12.45
N TRP A 50 1.56 0.14 12.21
CA TRP A 50 2.02 1.21 13.07
C TRP A 50 1.16 1.37 14.33
N ARG A 51 -0.17 1.43 14.19
CA ARG A 51 -1.08 1.76 15.30
C ARG A 51 -1.52 0.55 16.11
N ASP A 52 -1.74 -0.58 15.45
CA ASP A 52 -2.27 -1.78 16.14
C ASP A 52 -1.15 -2.69 16.62
N LEU A 53 -0.05 -2.76 15.88
CA LEU A 53 1.07 -3.67 16.13
C LEU A 53 2.34 -2.96 16.61
N GLU A 54 2.32 -1.63 16.73
CA GLU A 54 3.43 -0.80 17.23
C GLU A 54 4.77 -1.09 16.54
N VAL A 55 4.72 -1.40 15.24
CA VAL A 55 5.92 -1.63 14.43
C VAL A 55 6.55 -0.29 14.10
N GLU A 56 7.84 -0.17 14.41
CA GLU A 56 8.64 1.00 14.04
C GLU A 56 8.70 1.18 12.52
N TRP A 57 8.72 2.43 12.08
CA TRP A 57 8.65 2.77 10.65
C TRP A 57 9.68 2.03 9.75
N PRO A 58 10.97 1.89 10.14
CA PRO A 58 11.92 1.10 9.35
C PRO A 58 11.49 -0.36 9.15
N GLY A 59 10.80 -0.95 10.13
CA GLY A 59 10.21 -2.28 10.01
C GLY A 59 9.06 -2.31 9.01
N ILE A 60 8.21 -1.29 9.01
CA ILE A 60 7.11 -1.13 8.05
C ILE A 60 7.65 -1.06 6.62
N GLU A 61 8.69 -0.26 6.37
CA GLU A 61 9.32 -0.16 5.05
C GLU A 61 9.80 -1.52 4.53
N ILE A 62 10.43 -2.32 5.40
CA ILE A 62 10.88 -3.67 5.07
C ILE A 62 9.68 -4.55 4.70
N ILE A 63 8.61 -4.53 5.50
CA ILE A 63 7.40 -5.32 5.25
C ILE A 63 6.75 -4.92 3.92
N LEU A 64 6.65 -3.62 3.63
CA LEU A 64 6.11 -3.11 2.38
C LEU A 64 6.91 -3.55 1.16
N ARG A 65 8.24 -3.56 1.27
CA ARG A 65 9.12 -4.09 0.22
C ARG A 65 8.89 -5.59 0.01
N LEU A 66 8.88 -6.37 1.09
CA LEU A 66 8.65 -7.82 1.02
C LEU A 66 7.29 -8.16 0.43
N ALA A 67 6.24 -7.40 0.76
CA ALA A 67 4.91 -7.56 0.17
C ALA A 67 4.94 -7.32 -1.35
N THR A 68 5.65 -6.27 -1.79
CA THR A 68 5.82 -5.95 -3.22
C THR A 68 6.56 -7.07 -3.95
N ASP A 69 7.66 -7.56 -3.37
CA ASP A 69 8.46 -8.65 -3.94
C ASP A 69 7.66 -9.96 -4.02
N LEU A 70 6.86 -10.24 -2.99
CA LEU A 70 5.99 -11.43 -2.95
C LEU A 70 4.91 -11.38 -4.03
N ASP A 71 4.26 -10.24 -4.23
CA ASP A 71 3.24 -10.08 -5.28
C ASP A 71 3.84 -10.12 -6.68
N ALA A 72 5.08 -9.64 -6.86
CA ALA A 72 5.81 -9.83 -8.10
C ALA A 72 6.12 -11.31 -8.36
N ALA A 73 6.59 -12.03 -7.33
CA ALA A 73 6.87 -13.46 -7.44
C ALA A 73 5.61 -14.28 -7.75
N ARG A 74 4.48 -13.98 -7.07
CA ARG A 74 3.18 -14.63 -7.32
C ARG A 74 2.69 -14.42 -8.75
N ARG A 75 2.77 -13.18 -9.26
CA ARG A 75 2.43 -12.88 -10.66
C ARG A 75 3.30 -13.67 -11.62
N ARG A 76 4.60 -13.75 -11.35
CA ARG A 76 5.52 -14.52 -12.19
C ARG A 76 5.21 -16.02 -12.21
N ILE A 77 4.83 -16.59 -11.07
CA ILE A 77 4.39 -17.98 -10.99
C ILE A 77 3.14 -18.19 -11.83
N ALA A 78 2.12 -17.35 -11.67
CA ALA A 78 0.87 -17.45 -12.43
C ALA A 78 1.09 -17.33 -13.96
N GLU A 79 1.99 -16.46 -14.41
CA GLU A 79 2.40 -16.37 -15.82
C GLU A 79 3.04 -17.66 -16.33
N LEU A 80 3.90 -18.29 -15.52
CA LEU A 80 4.58 -19.53 -15.88
C LEU A 80 3.60 -20.72 -15.92
N GLU A 81 2.67 -20.78 -14.98
CA GLU A 81 1.60 -21.79 -14.94
C GLU A 81 0.70 -21.67 -16.18
N ALA A 82 0.24 -20.46 -16.52
CA ALA A 82 -0.57 -20.24 -17.72
C ALA A 82 0.17 -20.63 -19.02
N ALA A 83 1.46 -20.30 -19.13
CA ALA A 83 2.27 -20.67 -20.28
C ALA A 83 2.55 -22.19 -20.39
N LEU A 84 2.48 -22.92 -19.27
CA LEU A 84 2.59 -24.37 -19.25
C LEU A 84 1.28 -25.03 -19.71
N ASP A 85 0.14 -24.51 -19.26
CA ASP A 85 -1.18 -25.00 -19.62
C ASP A 85 -1.50 -24.78 -21.11
N GLU A 86 -1.02 -23.69 -21.73
CA GLU A 86 -1.19 -23.43 -23.18
C GLU A 86 -0.39 -24.39 -24.08
N LYS A 87 0.58 -25.13 -23.53
CA LYS A 87 1.44 -26.07 -24.29
C LYS A 87 0.96 -27.51 -24.27
N HIS A 88 -0.08 -27.84 -23.50
CA HIS A 88 -0.69 -29.17 -23.41
C HIS A 88 -2.11 -29.16 -23.97
#